data_AF-H9FAP2-F1
#
_entry.id   AF-H9FAP2-F1
#
_cell.length_a   1.000
_cell.length_b   1.000
_cell.length_c   1.000
_cell.angle_alpha   90.00
_cell.angle_beta   90.00
_cell.angle_gamma   90.00
#
_symmetry.space_group_name_H-M   'P 1'
#
loop_
_entity.id
_entity.type
_entity.pdbx_description
1 polymer ?
#
loop_
_entity_poly.entity_id
_entity_poly.type
_entity_poly.pdbx_seq_one_letter_code
_entity_poly.pdbx_strand_id
1 'polypeptide(L)'
;DERPAGKGRDEPNMNPKLDLPNRPETSFLWFTNPCKTMKFIVWRRFKWVIIGLLFLLILLLFVAVLLYSLPNYLSMKIVKPNA
;
A
#
# COMPACT_ATOMS: atom_id res chain seq x y z
N ASP A 1 -7.47 55.11 -25.81
CA ASP A 1 -6.02 54.87 -25.66
C ASP A 1 -5.73 53.42 -25.32
N GLU A 2 -5.74 52.55 -26.33
CA GLU A 2 -5.24 51.18 -26.22
C GLU A 2 -3.71 51.20 -26.22
N ARG A 3 -3.11 50.85 -25.09
CA ARG A 3 -1.67 50.64 -24.99
C ARG A 3 -1.35 49.31 -25.68
N PRO A 4 -0.60 49.27 -26.80
CA PRO A 4 -0.33 48.01 -27.46
C PRO A 4 0.52 47.12 -26.55
N ALA A 5 0.09 45.87 -26.37
CA ALA A 5 0.89 44.86 -25.67
C ALA A 5 2.25 44.72 -26.37
N GLY A 6 3.32 44.66 -25.57
CA GLY A 6 4.70 44.71 -26.05
C GLY A 6 4.99 43.69 -27.15
N LYS A 7 5.82 44.08 -28.12
CA LYS A 7 6.31 43.20 -29.18
C LYS A 7 6.85 41.92 -28.54
N GLY A 8 6.26 40.77 -28.91
CA GLY A 8 6.75 39.47 -28.49
C GLY A 8 8.24 39.37 -28.79
N ARG A 9 9.01 38.74 -27.89
CA ARG A 9 10.42 38.47 -28.14
C ARG A 9 10.53 37.62 -29.39
N ASP A 10 11.57 37.89 -30.18
CA ASP A 10 11.93 37.02 -31.31
C ASP A 10 12.11 35.60 -30.80
N GLU A 11 11.71 34.63 -31.63
CA GLU A 11 11.86 33.22 -31.30
C GLU A 11 13.32 32.93 -30.92
N PRO A 12 13.57 32.04 -29.94
CA PRO A 12 14.92 31.72 -29.51
C PRO A 12 15.77 31.37 -30.73
N ASN A 13 16.99 31.93 -30.82
CA ASN A 13 17.92 31.67 -31.92
C ASN A 13 18.00 30.15 -32.20
N MET A 14 17.50 29.75 -33.36
CA MET A 14 17.39 28.36 -33.79
C MET A 14 18.73 27.71 -34.16
N ASN A 15 19.85 28.44 -34.04
CA ASN A 15 21.17 27.95 -34.39
C ASN A 15 22.17 28.03 -33.22
N PRO A 16 22.76 26.90 -32.78
CA PRO A 16 22.57 25.54 -33.27
C PRO A 16 21.27 24.90 -32.74
N LYS A 17 20.62 24.07 -33.56
CA LYS A 17 19.41 23.33 -33.20
C LYS A 17 19.75 22.29 -32.12
N LEU A 18 19.36 22.56 -30.87
CA LEU A 18 19.51 21.64 -29.76
C LEU A 18 18.66 20.38 -30.02
N ASP A 19 19.27 19.21 -29.92
CA ASP A 19 18.56 17.94 -29.88
C ASP A 19 17.67 17.87 -28.62
N LEU A 20 16.54 17.17 -28.73
CA LEU A 20 15.67 16.98 -27.59
C LEU A 20 16.45 16.18 -26.54
N PRO A 21 16.61 16.67 -25.29
CA PRO A 21 17.33 15.93 -24.27
C PRO A 21 16.65 14.57 -24.07
N ASN A 22 17.46 13.52 -23.83
CA ASN A 22 16.97 12.19 -23.47
C ASN A 22 16.23 12.26 -22.12
N ARG A 23 14.96 12.65 -22.17
CA ARG A 23 14.09 12.81 -21.02
C ARG A 23 13.59 11.42 -20.63
N PRO A 24 13.99 10.87 -19.47
CA PRO A 24 13.39 9.63 -19.01
C PRO A 24 11.87 9.83 -18.88
N GLU A 25 11.10 8.82 -19.28
CA GLU A 25 9.62 8.82 -19.20
C GLU A 25 9.08 9.03 -17.78
N THR A 26 9.96 9.06 -16.77
CA THR A 26 9.66 9.25 -15.36
C THR A 26 9.27 10.68 -14.97
N SER A 27 9.21 11.59 -15.93
CA SER A 27 9.21 13.04 -15.69
C SER A 27 7.83 13.73 -15.70
N PHE A 28 6.73 12.96 -15.74
CA PHE A 28 5.37 13.53 -15.82
C PHE A 28 4.27 12.88 -14.97
N LEU A 29 4.59 12.07 -13.97
CA LEU A 29 3.56 11.55 -13.08
C LEU A 29 3.95 11.77 -11.62
N TRP A 30 3.84 13.02 -11.18
CA TRP A 30 3.84 13.40 -9.77
C TRP A 30 2.87 12.54 -8.93
N PHE A 31 1.86 11.94 -9.56
CA PHE A 31 0.91 11.03 -8.92
C PHE A 31 1.33 9.55 -8.88
N THR A 32 2.09 9.01 -9.84
CA THR A 32 2.48 7.57 -9.79
C THR A 32 3.73 7.33 -8.93
N ASN A 33 4.60 8.32 -8.83
CA ASN A 33 5.78 8.25 -7.96
C ASN A 33 5.41 7.98 -6.49
N PRO A 34 4.47 8.72 -5.84
CA PRO A 34 4.10 8.47 -4.45
C PRO A 34 3.48 7.09 -4.24
N CYS A 35 2.66 6.55 -5.15
CA CYS A 35 2.15 5.17 -5.03
C CYS A 35 3.27 4.11 -5.10
N LYS A 36 4.27 4.30 -5.96
CA LYS A 36 5.44 3.41 -6.04
C LYS A 36 6.28 3.48 -4.77
N THR A 37 6.53 4.67 -4.23
CA THR A 37 7.28 4.85 -2.97
C THR A 37 6.49 4.33 -1.77
N MET A 38 5.17 4.58 -1.72
CA MET A 38 4.30 4.12 -0.64
C MET A 38 4.24 2.59 -0.60
N LYS A 39 4.16 1.91 -1.76
CA LYS A 39 4.27 0.45 -1.82
C LYS A 39 5.59 -0.03 -1.19
N PHE A 40 6.71 0.61 -1.48
CA PHE A 40 8.02 0.24 -0.91
C PHE A 40 8.11 0.48 0.60
N ILE A 41 7.61 1.62 1.08
CA ILE A 41 7.63 2.00 2.50
C ILE A 41 6.68 1.10 3.30
N VAL A 42 5.47 0.89 2.80
CA VAL A 42 4.46 0.03 3.41
C VAL A 42 4.95 -1.41 3.44
N TRP A 43 5.48 -1.93 2.33
CA TRP A 43 5.97 -3.31 2.29
C TRP A 43 7.14 -3.56 3.27
N ARG A 44 8.08 -2.60 3.39
CA ARG A 44 9.22 -2.73 4.31
C ARG A 44 8.77 -2.68 5.77
N ARG A 45 7.82 -1.81 6.13
CA ARG A 45 7.41 -1.59 7.53
C ARG A 45 6.31 -2.56 7.99
N PHE A 46 5.35 -2.89 7.12
CA PHE A 46 4.20 -3.72 7.46
C PHE A 46 4.44 -5.22 7.27
N LYS A 47 5.57 -5.67 6.70
CA LYS A 47 5.92 -7.10 6.63
C LYS A 47 5.72 -7.81 7.98
N TRP A 48 6.23 -7.22 9.06
CA TRP A 48 6.15 -7.81 10.39
C TRP A 48 4.76 -7.71 10.99
N VAL A 49 4.03 -6.64 10.69
CA VAL A 49 2.63 -6.46 11.11
C VAL A 49 1.74 -7.51 10.44
N ILE A 50 1.92 -7.74 9.14
CA ILE A 50 1.16 -8.76 8.38
C ILE A 50 1.46 -10.16 8.90
N ILE A 51 2.74 -10.48 9.14
CA ILE A 51 3.12 -11.77 9.72
C ILE A 51 2.51 -11.94 11.12
N GLY A 52 2.59 -10.91 11.97
CA GLY A 52 2.00 -10.93 13.31
C GLY A 52 0.48 -11.10 13.27
N LEU A 53 -0.21 -10.39 12.38
CA LEU A 53 -1.65 -10.52 12.17
C LEU A 53 -2.04 -11.93 11.70
N LEU A 54 -1.28 -12.50 10.76
CA LEU A 54 -1.51 -13.87 10.29
C LEU A 54 -1.35 -14.89 11.41
N PHE A 55 -0.30 -14.74 12.23
CA PHE A 55 -0.06 -15.62 13.38
C PHE A 55 -1.15 -15.49 14.44
N LEU A 56 -1.57 -14.26 14.74
CA LEU A 56 -2.68 -13.97 15.65
C LEU A 56 -3.97 -14.62 15.17
N LEU A 57 -4.27 -14.53 13.86
CA LEU A 57 -5.48 -15.10 13.27
C LEU A 57 -5.47 -16.64 13.38
N ILE A 58 -4.33 -17.28 13.10
CA ILE A 58 -4.15 -18.73 13.27
C ILE A 58 -4.36 -19.13 14.73
N LEU A 59 -3.76 -18.39 15.68
CA LEU A 59 -3.90 -18.66 17.10
C LEU A 59 -5.36 -18.53 17.57
N LEU A 60 -6.05 -17.47 17.14
CA LEU A 60 -7.46 -17.25 17.45
C LEU A 60 -8.33 -18.40 16.91
N LEU A 61 -8.08 -18.82 15.67
CA LEU A 61 -8.81 -19.90 15.03
C LEU A 61 -8.57 -21.24 15.75
N PHE A 62 -7.34 -21.48 16.18
CA PHE A 62 -6.99 -22.65 16.98
C PHE A 62 -7.75 -22.67 18.32
N VAL A 63 -7.78 -21.55 19.05
CA VAL A 63 -8.54 -21.44 20.30
C VAL A 63 -10.04 -21.64 20.06
N ALA A 64 -10.60 -21.05 19.01
CA ALA A 64 -12.01 -21.20 18.66
C ALA A 64 -12.38 -22.68 18.40
N VAL A 65 -11.55 -23.42 17.66
CA VAL A 65 -11.75 -24.86 17.41
C VAL A 65 -11.64 -25.67 18.70
N LEU A 66 -10.67 -25.34 19.57
CA LEU A 66 -10.53 -26.03 20.86
C LEU A 66 -11.78 -25.83 21.72
N LEU A 67 -12.25 -24.60 21.89
CA LEU A 67 -13.46 -24.30 22.66
C LEU A 67 -14.70 -24.98 22.07
N TYR A 68 -14.81 -25.02 20.73
CA TYR A 68 -15.87 -25.74 20.04
C TYR A 68 -15.83 -27.26 20.24
N SER A 69 -14.64 -27.84 20.41
CA SER A 69 -14.46 -29.30 20.56
C SER A 69 -14.64 -29.80 22.01
N LEU A 70 -14.54 -28.91 23.00
CA LEU A 70 -14.65 -29.23 24.42
C LEU A 70 -16.06 -29.43 25.03
N PRO A 71 -17.22 -29.07 24.41
CA PRO A 71 -18.49 -29.01 25.13
C PRO A 71 -19.02 -30.40 25.51
N ASN A 72 -18.76 -31.43 24.69
CA ASN A 72 -19.21 -32.79 25.01
C ASN A 72 -18.43 -33.41 26.17
N TYR A 73 -17.11 -33.22 26.23
CA TYR A 73 -16.30 -33.75 27.33
C TYR A 73 -16.59 -33.04 28.66
N LEU A 74 -16.73 -31.70 28.62
CA LEU A 74 -17.05 -30.91 29.81
C LEU A 74 -18.48 -31.18 30.32
N SER A 75 -19.47 -31.33 29.43
CA SER A 75 -20.85 -31.60 29.86
C SER A 75 -20.98 -32.96 30.55
N MET A 76 -20.32 -34.01 30.04
CA MET A 76 -20.34 -35.34 30.65
C MET A 76 -19.69 -35.35 32.04
N LYS A 77 -18.67 -34.52 32.26
CA LYS A 77 -17.99 -34.38 33.57
C LYS A 77 -18.84 -33.64 34.62
N ILE A 78 -19.68 -32.70 34.19
CA ILE A 78 -20.54 -31.89 35.07
C ILE A 78 -21.83 -32.63 35.42
N VAL A 79 -22.47 -33.27 34.43
CA VAL A 79 -23.80 -33.86 34.61
C VAL A 79 -23.77 -35.21 35.33
N LYS A 80 -22.62 -35.93 35.33
CA LYS A 80 -22.45 -37.29 35.90
C LYS A 80 -23.74 -38.15 35.77
N PRO A 81 -24.20 -38.43 34.54
CA PRO A 81 -25.48 -39.09 34.32
C PRO A 81 -25.57 -40.54 34.85
N ASN A 82 -24.44 -41.14 35.26
CA ASN A 82 -24.34 -42.51 35.75
C ASN A 82 -23.79 -42.61 37.19
N ALA A 83 -23.82 -41.52 37.97
CA ALA A 83 -23.49 -41.53 39.41
C ALA A 83 -24.76 -41.50 40.25
#